data_AF-A0A2P8CWZ9-F1
#
_entry.id   AF-A0A2P8CWZ9-F1
#
_cell.length_a   1.000
_cell.length_b   1.000
_cell.length_c   1.000
_cell.angle_alpha   90.00
_cell.angle_beta   90.00
_cell.angle_gamma   90.00
#
_symmetry.space_group_name_H-M   'P 1'
#
loop_
_entity.id
_entity.type
_entity.pdbx_description
1 polymer ?
#
loop_
_entity_poly.entity_id
_entity_poly.type
_entity_poly.pdbx_seq_one_letter_code
_entity_poly.pdbx_strand_id
1 'polypeptide(L)'
;MRKVSLSLITLLALASCQKQQPDSRPATDQKMVAMNGDGNGDVFTPSMPVEVDHGMYVFADYNDYGKFLSEIQDATPQAVQQWEDAAGVRTIRTRFNMIAKAEADYDAYLETLPDAEQQTLRNGPEQHTTEYTQGMDDGIIVAHDDPQAAAWDYAVCQPGDAGALNEGGFVKVGTRIYQYTTTATKIILDGDFNKIPELSSHNQDFYQQGNPITVDVFTAAKKTASLYTSFSSSVPDWHYDGNRKRSKMWISGYSYPWAIFGTGGLSSDCTQFLGCVFEIRTEAQNKNFWGKWVFNSYWPSLIIQNGNWSYYYRRYNGGGCGLSTFTSGNNLVYSSSPHPWYPVITNRNVGGTNKGFFRCVPHGVWSASFNPGYFASGFDVHYNFNFSYGGKNYNYTF
;
A
#
# COMPACT_ATOMS: atom_id res chain seq x y z
N MET A 1 -46.57 -54.09 -6.15
CA MET A 1 -45.46 -54.46 -5.25
C MET A 1 -44.20 -53.71 -5.66
N ARG A 2 -43.51 -53.14 -4.67
CA ARG A 2 -42.10 -52.70 -4.58
C ARG A 2 -41.20 -52.69 -5.85
N LYS A 3 -40.79 -51.46 -6.23
CA LYS A 3 -39.43 -50.83 -6.11
C LYS A 3 -38.16 -51.50 -6.69
N VAL A 4 -37.32 -50.60 -7.27
CA VAL A 4 -35.84 -50.57 -7.42
C VAL A 4 -35.28 -51.08 -8.78
N SER A 5 -34.37 -50.44 -9.52
CA SER A 5 -33.62 -49.16 -9.40
C SER A 5 -33.24 -48.60 -10.79
N LEU A 6 -33.07 -47.28 -10.84
CA LEU A 6 -32.36 -46.50 -11.85
C LEU A 6 -30.84 -46.75 -11.84
N SER A 7 -30.21 -46.64 -13.00
CA SER A 7 -28.92 -45.94 -13.19
C SER A 7 -28.76 -45.61 -14.67
N LEU A 8 -29.05 -44.36 -15.05
CA LEU A 8 -28.78 -43.82 -16.39
C LEU A 8 -27.74 -42.71 -16.25
N ILE A 9 -26.55 -43.00 -16.77
CA ILE A 9 -25.45 -42.05 -16.94
C ILE A 9 -25.82 -41.12 -18.10
N THR A 10 -25.91 -39.82 -17.83
CA THR A 10 -26.11 -38.81 -18.88
C THR A 10 -24.79 -38.05 -19.09
N LEU A 11 -24.25 -38.19 -20.29
CA LEU A 11 -23.13 -37.43 -20.84
C LEU A 11 -23.46 -35.93 -20.84
N LEU A 12 -22.62 -35.10 -20.22
CA LEU A 12 -22.57 -33.66 -20.49
C LEU A 12 -21.40 -33.38 -21.43
N ALA A 13 -21.73 -32.79 -22.58
CA ALA A 13 -20.78 -32.22 -23.52
C ALA A 13 -20.18 -30.93 -22.91
N LEU A 14 -18.87 -30.94 -22.69
CA LEU A 14 -18.10 -29.74 -22.38
C LEU A 14 -17.82 -29.00 -23.69
N ALA A 15 -18.48 -27.86 -23.88
CA ALA A 15 -18.07 -26.87 -24.87
C ALA A 15 -16.77 -26.22 -24.38
N SER A 16 -15.69 -26.43 -25.13
CA SER A 16 -14.40 -25.79 -24.93
C SER A 16 -14.50 -24.29 -25.19
N CYS A 17 -14.39 -23.47 -24.15
CA CYS A 17 -14.10 -22.05 -24.30
C CYS A 17 -12.57 -21.90 -24.26
N GLN A 18 -11.98 -21.67 -25.44
CA GLN A 18 -10.55 -21.42 -25.58
C GLN A 18 -10.19 -20.15 -24.80
N LYS A 19 -9.30 -20.31 -23.82
CA LYS A 19 -8.66 -19.22 -23.09
C LYS A 19 -7.84 -18.42 -24.11
N GLN A 20 -8.31 -17.22 -24.48
CA GLN A 20 -7.52 -16.28 -25.27
C GLN A 20 -6.21 -16.00 -24.53
N GLN A 21 -5.09 -16.20 -25.23
CA GLN A 21 -3.78 -15.77 -24.77
C GLN A 21 -3.81 -14.26 -24.51
N PRO A 22 -3.17 -13.76 -23.44
CA PRO A 22 -2.95 -12.34 -23.31
C PRO A 22 -2.09 -11.87 -24.49
N ASP A 23 -2.56 -10.82 -25.16
CA ASP A 23 -1.85 -10.15 -26.25
C ASP A 23 -0.42 -9.82 -25.81
N SER A 24 0.55 -10.45 -26.47
CA SER A 24 1.96 -10.11 -26.36
C SER A 24 2.17 -8.74 -27.00
N ARG A 25 2.12 -7.68 -26.19
CA ARG A 25 2.70 -6.38 -26.59
C ARG A 25 4.23 -6.54 -26.61
N PRO A 26 4.92 -6.07 -27.67
CA PRO A 26 6.36 -6.23 -27.77
C PRO A 26 7.08 -5.42 -26.66
N ALA A 27 8.15 -6.00 -26.12
CA ALA A 27 9.09 -5.32 -25.26
C ALA A 27 9.53 -4.01 -25.94
N THR A 28 9.18 -2.88 -25.32
CA THR A 28 9.56 -1.56 -25.83
C THR A 28 10.56 -0.95 -24.86
N ASP A 29 11.61 -0.38 -25.45
CA ASP A 29 12.83 0.15 -24.89
C ASP A 29 12.68 1.00 -23.61
N GLN A 30 13.73 0.92 -22.78
CA GLN A 30 13.98 1.80 -21.63
C GLN A 30 13.68 3.26 -22.00
N LYS A 31 12.56 3.79 -21.49
CA LYS A 31 12.16 5.17 -21.72
C LYS A 31 12.41 5.95 -20.43
N MET A 32 13.51 6.70 -20.38
CA MET A 32 13.65 7.76 -19.37
C MET A 32 12.65 8.87 -19.71
N VAL A 33 11.62 9.04 -18.88
CA VAL A 33 10.60 10.08 -19.08
C VAL A 33 11.02 11.34 -18.32
N ALA A 34 11.66 12.27 -19.04
CA ALA A 34 11.74 13.67 -18.61
C ALA A 34 10.69 14.46 -19.41
N MET A 35 9.63 14.94 -18.76
CA MET A 35 8.61 15.77 -19.40
C MET A 35 8.58 17.15 -18.74
N ASN A 36 9.01 18.17 -19.48
CA ASN A 36 8.63 19.56 -19.26
C ASN A 36 7.43 19.84 -20.17
N GLY A 37 6.31 20.35 -19.63
CA GLY A 37 5.14 20.68 -20.44
C GLY A 37 4.16 21.62 -19.75
N ASP A 38 4.11 22.85 -20.26
CA ASP A 38 3.06 23.85 -20.05
C ASP A 38 1.66 23.29 -20.36
N GLY A 39 0.68 23.52 -19.47
CA GLY A 39 -0.71 23.18 -19.75
C GLY A 39 -1.68 23.09 -18.57
N ASN A 40 -1.65 24.04 -17.62
CA ASN A 40 -2.76 24.41 -16.71
C ASN A 40 -3.65 23.31 -16.08
N GLY A 41 -3.10 22.12 -15.84
CA GLY A 41 -3.53 21.15 -14.85
C GLY A 41 -2.25 20.68 -14.16
N ASP A 42 -2.24 20.59 -12.84
CA ASP A 42 -1.04 20.13 -12.11
C ASP A 42 -0.69 18.72 -12.59
N VAL A 43 0.33 18.60 -13.45
CA VAL A 43 0.86 17.29 -13.88
C VAL A 43 1.80 16.82 -12.78
N PHE A 44 1.55 15.62 -12.25
CA PHE A 44 2.47 14.99 -11.31
C PHE A 44 3.79 14.69 -12.03
N THR A 45 4.90 15.20 -11.50
CA THR A 45 6.24 14.86 -12.00
C THR A 45 7.09 14.48 -10.79
N PRO A 46 7.56 13.22 -10.71
CA PRO A 46 8.41 12.80 -9.61
C PRO A 46 9.73 13.59 -9.59
N SER A 47 10.22 13.96 -8.40
CA SER A 47 11.48 14.71 -8.27
C SER A 47 12.73 13.82 -8.44
N MET A 48 12.54 12.50 -8.37
CA MET A 48 13.57 11.49 -8.59
C MET A 48 13.44 10.85 -9.97
N PRO A 49 14.53 10.31 -10.53
CA PRO A 49 14.46 9.46 -11.71
C PRO A 49 13.58 8.23 -11.42
N VAL A 50 12.62 7.99 -12.30
CA VAL A 50 11.79 6.77 -12.32
C VAL A 50 11.87 6.19 -13.72
N GLU A 51 12.44 4.99 -13.82
CA GLU A 51 12.47 4.23 -15.06
C GLU A 51 11.25 3.31 -15.14
N VAL A 52 10.85 2.98 -16.37
CA VAL A 52 9.85 1.94 -16.63
C VAL A 52 10.52 0.78 -17.34
N ASP A 53 10.40 -0.41 -16.78
CA ASP A 53 10.91 -1.64 -17.36
C ASP A 53 9.91 -2.78 -17.14
N HIS A 54 9.60 -3.54 -18.19
CA HIS A 54 8.58 -4.61 -18.16
C HIS A 54 7.24 -4.19 -17.54
N GLY A 55 6.82 -2.94 -17.74
CA GLY A 55 5.56 -2.41 -17.18
C GLY A 55 5.59 -2.19 -15.65
N MET A 56 6.78 -2.04 -15.06
CA MET A 56 6.99 -1.73 -13.65
C MET A 56 7.81 -0.46 -13.51
N TYR A 57 7.61 0.26 -12.41
CA TYR A 57 8.57 1.28 -12.00
C TYR A 57 9.86 0.64 -11.47
N VAL A 58 10.97 1.26 -11.86
CA VAL A 58 12.32 0.90 -11.42
C VAL A 58 12.94 2.10 -10.72
N PHE A 59 13.29 1.90 -9.45
CA PHE A 59 13.95 2.87 -8.60
C PHE A 59 15.40 2.47 -8.37
N ALA A 60 16.33 3.43 -8.38
CA ALA A 60 17.74 3.16 -8.15
C ALA A 60 18.01 2.58 -6.75
N ASP A 61 17.30 3.10 -5.74
CA ASP A 61 17.41 2.64 -4.37
C ASP A 61 16.09 2.84 -3.58
N TYR A 62 16.10 2.44 -2.32
CA TYR A 62 14.96 2.60 -1.41
C TYR A 62 14.66 4.06 -1.06
N ASN A 63 15.63 4.97 -1.18
CA ASN A 63 15.40 6.39 -0.91
C ASN A 63 14.54 6.99 -2.01
N ASP A 64 14.86 6.71 -3.27
CA ASP A 64 14.09 7.20 -4.41
C ASP A 64 12.68 6.57 -4.43
N TYR A 65 12.57 5.28 -4.10
CA TYR A 65 11.27 4.63 -3.88
C TYR A 65 10.44 5.31 -2.77
N GLY A 66 11.06 5.59 -1.63
CA GLY A 66 10.38 6.22 -0.48
C GLY A 66 9.92 7.65 -0.79
N LYS A 67 10.77 8.45 -1.44
CA LYS A 67 10.43 9.80 -1.90
C LYS A 67 9.29 9.75 -2.92
N PHE A 68 9.35 8.86 -3.91
CA PHE A 68 8.30 8.70 -4.92
C PHE A 68 6.95 8.43 -4.28
N LEU A 69 6.90 7.50 -3.33
CA LEU A 69 5.67 7.18 -2.61
C LEU A 69 5.16 8.35 -1.78
N SER A 70 6.04 9.21 -1.26
CA SER A 70 5.59 10.42 -0.57
C SER A 70 5.00 11.46 -1.52
N GLU A 71 5.61 11.65 -2.69
CA GLU A 71 5.18 12.66 -3.67
C GLU A 71 3.90 12.23 -4.38
N ILE A 72 3.80 10.96 -4.76
CA ILE A 72 2.60 10.46 -5.44
C ILE A 72 1.38 10.57 -4.53
N GLN A 73 1.53 10.33 -3.21
CA GLN A 73 0.42 10.44 -2.25
C GLN A 73 -0.09 11.87 -2.07
N ASP A 74 0.72 12.88 -2.41
CA ASP A 74 0.31 14.29 -2.42
C ASP A 74 -0.36 14.72 -3.71
N ALA A 75 -0.06 14.01 -4.80
CA ALA A 75 -0.62 14.31 -6.10
C ALA A 75 -2.09 13.90 -6.18
N THR A 76 -2.87 14.71 -6.91
CA THR A 76 -4.26 14.39 -7.21
C THR A 76 -4.34 13.14 -8.10
N PRO A 77 -5.45 12.37 -8.04
CA PRO A 77 -5.62 11.20 -8.90
C PRO A 77 -5.46 11.51 -10.39
N GLN A 78 -5.98 12.65 -10.83
CA GLN A 78 -5.93 13.07 -12.23
C GLN A 78 -4.50 13.37 -12.67
N ALA A 79 -3.73 14.07 -11.82
CA ALA A 79 -2.31 14.37 -12.06
C ALA A 79 -1.49 13.08 -12.20
N VAL A 80 -1.71 12.12 -11.29
CA VAL A 80 -1.04 10.82 -11.31
C VAL A 80 -1.44 10.04 -12.56
N GLN A 81 -2.73 9.94 -12.86
CA GLN A 81 -3.22 9.19 -14.03
C GLN A 81 -2.62 9.72 -15.35
N GLN A 82 -2.53 11.04 -15.52
CA GLN A 82 -1.91 11.63 -16.71
C GLN A 82 -0.43 11.28 -16.83
N TRP A 83 0.31 11.32 -15.73
CA TRP A 83 1.70 10.91 -15.69
C TRP A 83 1.86 9.41 -16.01
N GLU A 84 1.01 8.56 -15.44
CA GLU A 84 0.98 7.12 -15.70
C GLU A 84 0.66 6.79 -17.17
N ASP A 85 -0.30 7.49 -17.78
CA ASP A 85 -0.62 7.38 -19.21
C ASP A 85 0.61 7.70 -20.06
N ALA A 86 1.38 8.74 -19.71
CA ALA A 86 2.59 9.12 -20.43
C ALA A 86 3.76 8.14 -20.21
N ALA A 87 3.86 7.56 -19.01
CA ALA A 87 4.87 6.56 -18.66
C ALA A 87 4.56 5.16 -19.22
N GLY A 88 3.31 4.89 -19.60
CA GLY A 88 2.88 3.58 -20.10
C GLY A 88 2.75 2.53 -18.98
N VAL A 89 2.55 2.96 -17.74
CA VAL A 89 2.31 2.10 -16.57
C VAL A 89 0.92 2.40 -16.00
N ARG A 90 0.34 1.45 -15.28
CA ARG A 90 -0.87 1.64 -14.50
C ARG A 90 -0.65 1.04 -13.13
N THR A 91 -0.94 1.81 -12.09
CA THR A 91 -0.77 1.34 -10.71
C THR A 91 -2.06 0.81 -10.10
N ILE A 92 -1.90 0.01 -9.06
CA ILE A 92 -3.02 -0.47 -8.23
C ILE A 92 -3.81 0.73 -7.67
N ARG A 93 -3.14 1.79 -7.21
CA ARG A 93 -3.80 3.01 -6.72
C ARG A 93 -4.66 3.67 -7.79
N THR A 94 -4.16 3.82 -9.01
CA THR A 94 -4.94 4.44 -10.09
C THR A 94 -6.15 3.59 -10.45
N ARG A 95 -6.00 2.26 -10.57
CA ARG A 95 -7.13 1.35 -10.81
C ARG A 95 -8.16 1.40 -9.69
N PHE A 96 -7.72 1.39 -8.43
CA PHE A 96 -8.59 1.54 -7.26
C PHE A 96 -9.41 2.85 -7.34
N ASN A 97 -8.77 3.96 -7.67
CA ASN A 97 -9.45 5.25 -7.81
C ASN A 97 -10.43 5.29 -8.99
N MET A 98 -10.11 4.61 -10.10
CA MET A 98 -11.02 4.45 -11.24
C MET A 98 -12.27 3.64 -10.84
N ILE A 99 -12.10 2.54 -10.10
CA ILE A 99 -13.21 1.74 -9.56
C ILE A 99 -14.06 2.59 -8.60
N ALA A 100 -13.43 3.29 -7.66
CA ALA A 100 -14.11 4.18 -6.72
C ALA A 100 -14.95 5.24 -7.43
N LYS A 101 -14.43 5.80 -8.53
CA LYS A 101 -15.15 6.77 -9.35
C LYS A 101 -16.32 6.13 -10.12
N ALA A 102 -16.10 4.98 -10.77
CA ALA A 102 -17.13 4.28 -11.53
C ALA A 102 -18.32 3.90 -10.63
N GLU A 103 -18.05 3.34 -9.45
CA GLU A 103 -19.09 3.02 -8.46
C GLU A 103 -19.83 4.29 -8.00
N ALA A 104 -19.14 5.42 -7.80
CA ALA A 104 -19.79 6.68 -7.42
C ALA A 104 -20.69 7.25 -8.51
N ASP A 105 -20.26 7.17 -9.78
CA ASP A 105 -21.04 7.62 -10.93
C ASP A 105 -22.27 6.71 -11.13
N TYR A 106 -22.12 5.41 -10.89
CA TYR A 106 -23.22 4.45 -10.92
C TYR A 106 -24.23 4.68 -9.79
N ASP A 107 -23.76 4.88 -8.55
CA ASP A 107 -24.60 5.27 -7.41
C ASP A 107 -25.41 6.53 -7.72
N ALA A 108 -24.76 7.56 -8.27
CA ALA A 108 -25.41 8.81 -8.64
C ALA A 108 -26.50 8.60 -9.69
N TYR A 109 -26.23 7.77 -10.72
CA TYR A 109 -27.23 7.40 -11.72
C TYR A 109 -28.45 6.71 -11.09
N LEU A 110 -28.24 5.72 -10.20
CA LEU A 110 -29.32 5.00 -9.54
C LEU A 110 -30.21 5.92 -8.71
N GLU A 111 -29.63 6.96 -8.09
CA GLU A 111 -30.39 7.97 -7.35
C GLU A 111 -31.24 8.90 -8.24
N THR A 112 -31.03 8.91 -9.56
CA THR A 112 -31.87 9.66 -10.52
C THR A 112 -33.10 8.89 -11.03
N LEU A 113 -33.18 7.59 -10.77
CA LEU A 113 -34.28 6.74 -11.23
C LEU A 113 -35.60 7.08 -10.49
N PRO A 114 -36.78 6.75 -11.06
CA PRO A 114 -38.05 6.91 -10.36
C PRO A 114 -38.10 6.13 -9.03
N ASP A 115 -38.78 6.65 -8.01
CA ASP A 115 -38.83 6.06 -6.67
C ASP A 115 -39.23 4.59 -6.65
N ALA A 116 -40.20 4.18 -7.48
CA ALA A 116 -40.65 2.80 -7.57
C ALA A 116 -39.55 1.86 -8.11
N GLU A 117 -38.73 2.35 -9.06
CA GLU A 117 -37.59 1.62 -9.61
C GLU A 117 -36.46 1.56 -8.59
N GLN A 118 -36.16 2.68 -7.93
CA GLN A 118 -35.19 2.70 -6.84
C GLN A 118 -35.55 1.71 -5.73
N GLN A 119 -36.82 1.67 -5.31
CA GLN A 119 -37.28 0.76 -4.27
C GLN A 119 -37.14 -0.70 -4.70
N THR A 120 -37.42 -1.01 -5.98
CA THR A 120 -37.23 -2.34 -6.54
C THR A 120 -35.74 -2.74 -6.50
N LEU A 121 -34.84 -1.84 -6.91
CA LEU A 121 -33.40 -2.08 -6.93
C LEU A 121 -32.79 -2.21 -5.52
N ARG A 122 -33.22 -1.37 -4.56
CA ARG A 122 -32.77 -1.45 -3.15
C ARG A 122 -33.17 -2.75 -2.47
N ASN A 123 -34.28 -3.35 -2.88
CA ASN A 123 -34.75 -4.65 -2.38
C ASN A 123 -34.10 -5.84 -3.10
N GLY A 124 -33.38 -5.59 -4.19
CA GLY A 124 -32.64 -6.61 -4.94
C GLY A 124 -31.21 -6.81 -4.42
N PRO A 125 -30.45 -7.74 -5.04
CA PRO A 125 -29.02 -7.86 -4.77
C PRO A 125 -28.28 -6.59 -5.22
N GLU A 126 -27.17 -6.33 -4.56
CA GLU A 126 -26.25 -5.26 -4.96
C GLU A 126 -25.72 -5.52 -6.37
N GLN A 127 -25.69 -4.47 -7.18
CA GLN A 127 -25.14 -4.49 -8.53
C GLN A 127 -23.89 -3.63 -8.57
N HIS A 128 -22.89 -4.06 -9.31
CA HIS A 128 -21.61 -3.38 -9.42
C HIS A 128 -21.28 -3.05 -10.88
N THR A 129 -20.41 -2.07 -11.05
CA THR A 129 -19.86 -1.67 -12.35
C THR A 129 -18.95 -2.74 -12.95
N THR A 130 -18.69 -2.64 -14.25
CA THR A 130 -17.73 -3.53 -14.93
C THR A 130 -16.33 -3.35 -14.37
N GLU A 131 -15.96 -2.12 -14.04
CA GLU A 131 -14.69 -1.74 -13.42
C GLU A 131 -14.49 -2.45 -12.08
N TYR A 132 -15.54 -2.52 -11.25
CA TYR A 132 -15.50 -3.27 -10.00
C TYR A 132 -15.25 -4.76 -10.23
N THR A 133 -16.02 -5.40 -11.12
CA THR A 133 -15.86 -6.84 -11.41
C THR A 133 -14.47 -7.14 -11.96
N GLN A 134 -13.98 -6.33 -12.90
CA GLN A 134 -12.61 -6.45 -13.43
C GLN A 134 -11.57 -6.22 -12.33
N GLY A 135 -11.77 -5.24 -11.44
CA GLY A 135 -10.86 -4.98 -10.33
C GLY A 135 -10.76 -6.14 -9.33
N MET A 136 -11.85 -6.87 -9.13
CA MET A 136 -11.86 -8.11 -8.33
C MET A 136 -11.12 -9.25 -9.05
N ASP A 137 -11.39 -9.45 -10.34
CA ASP A 137 -10.78 -10.50 -11.15
C ASP A 137 -9.27 -10.29 -11.35
N ASP A 138 -8.85 -9.03 -11.53
CA ASP A 138 -7.45 -8.61 -11.71
C ASP A 138 -6.68 -8.60 -10.37
N GLY A 139 -7.36 -8.79 -9.23
CA GLY A 139 -6.74 -8.74 -7.90
C GLY A 139 -6.27 -7.35 -7.49
N ILE A 140 -6.97 -6.30 -7.94
CA ILE A 140 -6.75 -4.90 -7.50
C ILE A 140 -7.47 -4.63 -6.18
N ILE A 141 -8.69 -5.15 -6.06
CA ILE A 141 -9.53 -5.02 -4.86
C ILE A 141 -9.95 -6.38 -4.30
N VAL A 142 -10.28 -6.40 -3.01
CA VAL A 142 -10.82 -7.54 -2.29
C VAL A 142 -12.07 -7.09 -1.53
N ALA A 143 -13.11 -7.93 -1.50
CA ALA A 143 -14.33 -7.66 -0.76
C ALA A 143 -14.19 -7.98 0.74
N HIS A 144 -14.95 -7.27 1.57
CA HIS A 144 -15.09 -7.54 2.99
C HIS A 144 -16.56 -7.76 3.37
N ASP A 145 -16.79 -8.74 4.24
CA ASP A 145 -18.13 -9.05 4.76
C ASP A 145 -18.50 -8.24 6.01
N ASP A 146 -17.58 -7.45 6.56
CA ASP A 146 -17.84 -6.65 7.77
C ASP A 146 -18.68 -5.40 7.44
N PRO A 147 -19.91 -5.28 7.96
CA PRO A 147 -20.78 -4.13 7.72
C PRO A 147 -20.24 -2.81 8.30
N GLN A 148 -19.26 -2.87 9.21
CA GLN A 148 -18.56 -1.70 9.75
C GLN A 148 -17.30 -1.33 8.98
N ALA A 149 -16.80 -2.20 8.09
CA ALA A 149 -15.68 -1.92 7.19
C ALA A 149 -16.17 -1.26 5.89
N ALA A 150 -15.22 -0.91 5.00
CA ALA A 150 -15.60 -0.73 3.60
C ALA A 150 -15.97 -2.09 3.01
N ALA A 151 -16.94 -2.12 2.10
CA ALA A 151 -17.33 -3.35 1.41
C ALA A 151 -16.19 -3.95 0.56
N TRP A 152 -15.18 -3.16 0.23
CA TRP A 152 -14.00 -3.59 -0.50
C TRP A 152 -12.79 -2.69 -0.20
N ASP A 153 -11.59 -3.22 -0.40
CA ASP A 153 -10.31 -2.57 -0.13
C ASP A 153 -9.22 -3.02 -1.11
N TYR A 154 -8.03 -2.43 -1.04
CA TYR A 154 -6.85 -2.86 -1.78
C TYR A 154 -6.52 -4.33 -1.53
N ALA A 155 -6.25 -5.08 -2.60
CA ALA A 155 -5.82 -6.47 -2.53
C ALA A 155 -4.30 -6.64 -2.35
N VAL A 156 -3.67 -5.79 -1.51
CA VAL A 156 -2.24 -5.87 -1.17
C VAL A 156 -2.02 -5.77 0.34
N CYS A 157 -1.01 -6.48 0.84
CA CYS A 157 -0.66 -6.53 2.26
C CYS A 157 -0.06 -5.22 2.79
N GLN A 158 0.49 -4.38 1.90
CA GLN A 158 0.97 -3.03 2.21
C GLN A 158 0.32 -2.00 1.28
N PRO A 159 -0.92 -1.55 1.59
CA PRO A 159 -1.65 -0.61 0.73
C PRO A 159 -0.96 0.75 0.54
N GLY A 160 -0.06 1.14 1.46
CA GLY A 160 0.74 2.36 1.32
C GLY A 160 1.67 2.37 0.10
N ASP A 161 2.00 1.19 -0.44
CA ASP A 161 2.85 1.02 -1.61
C ASP A 161 2.06 1.01 -2.93
N ALA A 162 0.72 0.93 -2.88
CA ALA A 162 -0.13 0.74 -4.07
C ALA A 162 0.07 1.77 -5.20
N GLY A 163 0.60 2.96 -4.88
CA GLY A 163 0.95 3.98 -5.87
C GLY A 163 2.24 3.71 -6.65
N ALA A 164 3.08 2.77 -6.23
CA ALA A 164 4.29 2.37 -6.95
C ALA A 164 4.22 0.96 -7.53
N LEU A 165 3.17 0.21 -7.19
CA LEU A 165 2.96 -1.15 -7.69
C LEU A 165 2.19 -1.10 -9.00
N ASN A 166 2.68 -1.80 -10.01
CA ASN A 166 1.88 -2.07 -11.20
C ASN A 166 0.68 -2.98 -10.86
N GLU A 167 -0.21 -3.23 -11.81
CA GLU A 167 -1.42 -4.04 -11.60
C GLU A 167 -1.16 -5.47 -11.10
N GLY A 168 0.02 -6.05 -11.38
CA GLY A 168 0.42 -7.35 -10.84
C GLY A 168 1.00 -7.32 -9.42
N GLY A 169 1.03 -6.15 -8.79
CA GLY A 169 1.61 -5.93 -7.45
C GLY A 169 3.13 -5.77 -7.45
N PHE A 170 3.75 -5.44 -8.59
CA PHE A 170 5.21 -5.43 -8.74
C PHE A 170 5.85 -4.05 -8.76
N VAL A 171 7.07 -3.99 -8.22
CA VAL A 171 8.00 -2.85 -8.33
C VAL A 171 9.45 -3.33 -8.26
N LYS A 172 10.37 -2.63 -8.92
CA LYS A 172 11.82 -2.89 -8.81
C LYS A 172 12.51 -1.78 -8.03
N VAL A 173 13.30 -2.16 -7.02
CA VAL A 173 14.07 -1.23 -6.19
C VAL A 173 15.52 -1.73 -6.12
N GLY A 174 16.44 -0.95 -6.69
CA GLY A 174 17.81 -1.37 -6.95
C GLY A 174 17.86 -2.65 -7.79
N THR A 175 18.56 -3.66 -7.28
CA THR A 175 18.70 -4.95 -7.97
C THR A 175 17.55 -5.92 -7.68
N ARG A 176 16.51 -5.53 -6.96
CA ARG A 176 15.48 -6.47 -6.47
C ARG A 176 14.10 -6.16 -7.03
N ILE A 177 13.35 -7.21 -7.36
CA ILE A 177 11.94 -7.10 -7.74
C ILE A 177 11.08 -7.56 -6.57
N TYR A 178 10.11 -6.74 -6.19
CA TYR A 178 9.16 -6.99 -5.11
C TYR A 178 7.79 -7.25 -5.70
N GLN A 179 7.06 -8.22 -5.13
CA GLN A 179 5.65 -8.45 -5.37
C GLN A 179 4.89 -8.34 -4.05
N TYR A 180 3.87 -7.50 -4.00
CA TYR A 180 2.96 -7.41 -2.87
C TYR A 180 1.66 -8.07 -3.25
N THR A 181 1.28 -9.11 -2.51
CA THR A 181 -0.01 -9.79 -2.64
C THR A 181 -0.88 -9.45 -1.43
N THR A 182 -2.12 -9.93 -1.38
CA THR A 182 -3.02 -9.77 -0.23
C THR A 182 -2.43 -10.26 1.10
N THR A 183 -1.51 -11.22 1.08
CA THR A 183 -1.02 -11.91 2.28
C THR A 183 0.49 -11.92 2.46
N ALA A 184 1.27 -11.56 1.44
CA ALA A 184 2.72 -11.70 1.48
C ALA A 184 3.44 -10.63 0.64
N THR A 185 4.73 -10.45 0.95
CA THR A 185 5.68 -9.78 0.07
C THR A 185 6.66 -10.82 -0.46
N LYS A 186 6.75 -10.97 -1.78
CA LYS A 186 7.68 -11.87 -2.45
C LYS A 186 8.79 -11.07 -3.12
N ILE A 187 10.00 -11.61 -3.16
CA ILE A 187 11.18 -10.87 -3.61
C ILE A 187 12.06 -11.74 -4.49
N ILE A 188 12.44 -11.21 -5.65
CA ILE A 188 13.50 -11.74 -6.50
C ILE A 188 14.77 -10.92 -6.20
N LEU A 189 15.77 -11.55 -5.59
CA LEU A 189 16.96 -10.91 -5.03
C LEU A 189 17.97 -10.42 -6.08
N ASP A 190 17.99 -11.07 -7.25
CA ASP A 190 18.91 -10.74 -8.35
C ASP A 190 18.27 -9.88 -9.45
N GLY A 191 16.97 -9.61 -9.34
CA GLY A 191 16.25 -8.70 -10.24
C GLY A 191 16.00 -9.27 -11.63
N ASP A 192 16.09 -10.59 -11.80
CA ASP A 192 15.82 -11.29 -13.04
C ASP A 192 14.31 -11.43 -13.31
N PHE A 193 13.82 -10.69 -14.29
CA PHE A 193 12.40 -10.68 -14.68
C PHE A 193 11.87 -12.04 -15.11
N ASN A 194 12.73 -12.94 -15.61
CA ASN A 194 12.31 -14.28 -16.03
C ASN A 194 11.82 -15.15 -14.87
N LYS A 195 12.11 -14.76 -13.63
CA LYS A 195 11.68 -15.46 -12.40
C LYS A 195 10.32 -15.02 -11.90
N ILE A 196 9.71 -13.97 -12.47
CA ILE A 196 8.37 -13.51 -12.08
C ILE A 196 7.32 -14.63 -12.14
N PRO A 197 7.24 -15.47 -13.19
CA PRO A 197 6.28 -16.58 -13.25
C PRO A 197 6.43 -17.58 -12.09
N GLU A 198 7.64 -17.76 -11.57
CA GLU A 198 7.95 -18.71 -10.50
C GLU A 198 7.35 -18.28 -9.16
N LEU A 199 7.14 -16.98 -8.94
CA LEU A 199 6.59 -16.43 -7.68
C LEU A 199 5.19 -16.96 -7.37
N SER A 200 4.39 -17.27 -8.38
CA SER A 200 3.04 -17.85 -8.20
C SER A 200 3.06 -19.20 -7.49
N SER A 201 4.17 -19.95 -7.61
CA SER A 201 4.34 -21.28 -7.03
C SER A 201 4.79 -21.26 -5.56
N HIS A 202 5.22 -20.10 -5.06
CA HIS A 202 5.73 -19.93 -3.70
C HIS A 202 4.77 -19.10 -2.85
N ASN A 203 3.98 -19.77 -2.00
CA ASN A 203 2.96 -19.12 -1.12
C ASN A 203 3.23 -19.33 0.38
N GLN A 204 4.40 -19.83 0.73
CA GLN A 204 4.84 -20.04 2.12
C GLN A 204 6.23 -19.44 2.31
N ASP A 205 6.60 -19.17 3.57
CA ASP A 205 7.93 -18.70 3.92
C ASP A 205 8.99 -19.62 3.30
N PHE A 206 9.76 -19.07 2.37
CA PHE A 206 10.74 -19.81 1.61
C PHE A 206 12.03 -19.00 1.59
N TYR A 207 13.01 -19.51 2.34
CA TYR A 207 14.38 -19.03 2.32
C TYR A 207 15.29 -20.25 2.12
N GLN A 208 15.83 -20.39 0.91
CA GLN A 208 16.86 -21.38 0.63
C GLN A 208 18.16 -20.64 0.30
N GLN A 209 19.21 -20.94 1.05
CA GLN A 209 20.53 -20.38 0.80
C GLN A 209 20.98 -20.75 -0.63
N GLY A 210 21.25 -19.74 -1.46
CA GLY A 210 21.58 -19.92 -2.88
C GLY A 210 20.37 -19.86 -3.84
N ASN A 211 19.14 -19.75 -3.35
CA ASN A 211 17.99 -19.47 -4.19
C ASN A 211 17.80 -17.95 -4.33
N PRO A 212 17.72 -17.42 -5.56
CA PRO A 212 17.51 -15.99 -5.79
C PRO A 212 16.09 -15.51 -5.45
N ILE A 213 15.15 -16.39 -5.11
CA ILE A 213 13.79 -16.04 -4.70
C ILE A 213 13.65 -16.19 -3.19
N THR A 214 13.11 -15.16 -2.54
CA THR A 214 12.71 -15.18 -1.14
C THR A 214 11.23 -14.83 -1.03
N VAL A 215 10.49 -15.57 -0.22
CA VAL A 215 9.10 -15.24 0.14
C VAL A 215 9.05 -14.88 1.61
N ASP A 216 8.65 -13.64 1.89
CA ASP A 216 8.33 -13.19 3.23
C ASP A 216 6.81 -13.12 3.38
N VAL A 217 6.23 -14.15 3.98
CA VAL A 217 4.82 -14.09 4.33
C VAL A 217 4.72 -13.15 5.53
N PHE A 218 3.90 -12.11 5.39
CA PHE A 218 3.62 -11.18 6.47
C PHE A 218 2.76 -11.90 7.51
N THR A 219 3.38 -12.74 8.32
CA THR A 219 2.73 -13.36 9.46
C THR A 219 3.00 -12.48 10.67
N ALA A 220 1.94 -12.13 11.41
CA ALA A 220 2.04 -11.47 12.72
C ALA A 220 2.87 -12.28 13.76
N ALA A 221 3.42 -13.42 13.36
CA ALA A 221 4.14 -14.40 14.17
C ALA A 221 5.67 -14.25 14.16
N LYS A 222 6.29 -13.47 13.26
CA LYS A 222 7.76 -13.23 13.26
C LYS A 222 8.21 -12.22 14.34
N LYS A 223 7.63 -12.32 15.53
CA LYS A 223 7.91 -11.45 16.69
C LYS A 223 9.18 -11.89 17.41
N THR A 224 10.33 -11.39 16.99
CA THR A 224 11.46 -11.23 17.92
C THR A 224 11.12 -10.05 18.83
N ALA A 225 10.82 -10.31 20.11
CA ALA A 225 10.12 -9.39 21.00
C ALA A 225 10.79 -8.01 21.20
N SER A 226 12.11 -7.89 21.01
CA SER A 226 12.83 -6.61 21.13
C SER A 226 12.96 -5.81 19.83
N LEU A 227 13.03 -6.49 18.68
CA LEU A 227 13.18 -5.86 17.35
C LEU A 227 11.85 -5.48 16.72
N TYR A 228 10.77 -6.17 17.12
CA TYR A 228 9.41 -5.82 16.72
C TYR A 228 8.80 -4.88 17.75
N THR A 229 8.88 -3.57 17.47
CA THR A 229 8.18 -2.53 18.23
C THR A 229 6.99 -2.04 17.43
N SER A 230 5.86 -1.83 18.07
CA SER A 230 4.69 -1.20 17.44
C SER A 230 4.27 0.02 18.25
N PHE A 231 3.96 1.09 17.55
CA PHE A 231 3.47 2.33 18.12
C PHE A 231 2.27 2.77 17.30
N SER A 232 1.19 3.13 17.97
CA SER A 232 -0.04 3.53 17.29
C SER A 232 -0.81 4.44 18.21
N SER A 233 -1.46 5.45 17.63
CA SER A 233 -2.54 6.12 18.33
C SER A 233 -3.67 5.11 18.49
N SER A 234 -4.54 5.30 19.49
CA SER A 234 -5.83 4.63 19.46
C SER A 234 -6.50 4.95 18.12
N VAL A 235 -6.96 3.91 17.42
CA VAL A 235 -7.76 4.10 16.21
C VAL A 235 -9.07 4.73 16.69
N PRO A 236 -9.36 5.98 16.30
CA PRO A 236 -10.55 6.66 16.81
C PRO A 236 -11.81 6.04 16.19
N ASP A 237 -12.94 6.27 16.84
CA ASP A 237 -14.24 6.04 16.22
C ASP A 237 -14.39 6.87 14.94
N TRP A 238 -15.19 6.33 14.01
CA TRP A 238 -15.59 7.04 12.81
C TRP A 238 -16.20 8.40 13.13
N HIS A 239 -15.70 9.44 12.47
CA HIS A 239 -16.37 10.73 12.42
C HIS A 239 -17.41 10.74 11.31
N TYR A 240 -18.66 11.03 11.66
CA TYR A 240 -19.77 11.07 10.72
C TYR A 240 -20.05 12.50 10.28
N ASP A 241 -20.05 12.72 8.97
CA ASP A 241 -20.53 13.93 8.31
C ASP A 241 -21.91 13.62 7.69
N GLY A 242 -22.95 13.77 8.51
CA GLY A 242 -24.29 13.28 8.21
C GLY A 242 -24.42 11.75 8.31
N ASN A 243 -25.48 11.20 7.72
CA ASN A 243 -25.82 9.76 7.81
C ASN A 243 -25.19 8.90 6.71
N ARG A 244 -24.54 9.55 5.73
CA ARG A 244 -23.99 8.89 4.54
C ARG A 244 -22.49 9.03 4.39
N LYS A 245 -21.83 9.99 5.02
CA LYS A 245 -20.37 10.14 4.94
C LYS A 245 -19.72 9.86 6.29
N ARG A 246 -18.57 9.20 6.26
CA ARG A 246 -17.73 9.01 7.44
C ARG A 246 -16.26 9.13 7.09
N SER A 247 -15.48 9.56 8.05
CA SER A 247 -14.03 9.66 7.92
C SER A 247 -13.36 9.27 9.23
N LYS A 248 -12.14 8.75 9.14
CA LYS A 248 -11.27 8.55 10.29
C LYS A 248 -9.83 8.75 9.86
N MET A 249 -9.00 9.01 10.84
CA MET A 249 -7.56 9.16 10.69
C MET A 249 -6.91 8.54 11.91
N TRP A 250 -5.70 8.04 11.77
CA TRP A 250 -4.90 7.57 12.89
C TRP A 250 -3.43 7.54 12.50
N ILE A 251 -2.57 7.48 13.50
CA ILE A 251 -1.15 7.25 13.31
C ILE A 251 -0.86 5.80 13.66
N SER A 252 -0.09 5.13 12.81
CA SER A 252 0.39 3.78 13.10
C SER A 252 1.81 3.60 12.63
N GLY A 253 2.54 2.76 13.32
CA GLY A 253 3.83 2.30 12.87
C GLY A 253 4.33 1.08 13.61
N TYR A 254 5.31 0.44 13.00
CA TYR A 254 5.97 -0.73 13.53
C TYR A 254 7.37 -0.86 12.95
N SER A 255 8.25 -1.49 13.71
CA SER A 255 9.57 -1.89 13.25
C SER A 255 9.64 -3.40 13.11
N TYR A 256 10.50 -3.88 12.22
CA TYR A 256 10.71 -5.31 12.02
C TYR A 256 12.13 -5.58 11.52
N PRO A 257 12.71 -6.73 11.89
CA PRO A 257 14.00 -7.13 11.35
C PRO A 257 13.87 -7.33 9.84
N TRP A 258 14.71 -6.64 9.07
CA TRP A 258 14.74 -6.79 7.63
C TRP A 258 15.69 -7.94 7.28
N ALA A 259 15.17 -9.17 7.31
CA ALA A 259 15.94 -10.41 7.22
C ALA A 259 16.71 -10.60 5.89
N ILE A 260 16.41 -9.82 4.85
CA ILE A 260 16.92 -10.01 3.48
C ILE A 260 18.40 -9.61 3.31
N PHE A 261 19.01 -8.93 4.28
CA PHE A 261 20.42 -8.50 4.20
C PHE A 261 21.36 -9.12 5.26
N GLY A 262 20.88 -10.06 6.09
CA GLY A 262 21.71 -10.71 7.11
C GLY A 262 22.23 -12.08 6.66
N THR A 263 23.51 -12.20 6.32
CA THR A 263 24.19 -13.48 6.01
C THR A 263 24.72 -14.23 7.23
N GLY A 264 24.53 -13.69 8.44
CA GLY A 264 24.93 -14.32 9.69
C GLY A 264 23.76 -14.34 10.65
N GLY A 265 23.45 -15.53 11.18
CA GLY A 265 22.29 -15.86 12.01
C GLY A 265 21.54 -14.67 12.61
N LEU A 266 20.26 -14.57 12.25
CA LEU A 266 19.26 -13.95 13.11
C LEU A 266 19.37 -14.63 14.48
N SER A 267 20.14 -14.08 15.41
CA SER A 267 19.82 -14.36 16.80
C SER A 267 18.48 -13.68 17.06
N SER A 268 17.68 -14.21 17.98
CA SER A 268 16.38 -13.63 18.35
C SER A 268 16.45 -12.16 18.81
N ASP A 269 17.66 -11.61 18.96
CA ASP A 269 17.93 -10.42 19.76
C ASP A 269 18.59 -9.28 18.96
N CYS A 270 18.96 -9.48 17.68
CA CYS A 270 19.64 -8.44 16.89
C CYS A 270 19.45 -8.53 15.36
N THR A 271 19.67 -7.43 14.65
CA THR A 271 19.71 -7.40 13.17
C THR A 271 20.62 -6.29 12.65
N GLN A 272 21.30 -6.49 11.51
CA GLN A 272 22.05 -5.42 10.84
C GLN A 272 21.13 -4.41 10.14
N PHE A 273 19.95 -4.88 9.72
CA PHE A 273 18.98 -4.08 8.96
C PHE A 273 17.62 -4.13 9.64
N LEU A 274 17.02 -2.95 9.81
CA LEU A 274 15.74 -2.78 10.48
C LEU A 274 14.80 -2.01 9.55
N GLY A 275 13.66 -2.60 9.24
CA GLY A 275 12.56 -1.92 8.57
C GLY A 275 11.73 -1.15 9.58
N CYS A 276 11.21 -0.01 9.18
CA CYS A 276 10.22 0.75 9.94
C CYS A 276 9.10 1.23 9.02
N VAL A 277 7.87 1.09 9.47
CA VAL A 277 6.71 1.77 8.91
C VAL A 277 6.28 2.79 9.95
N PHE A 278 6.18 4.05 9.55
CA PHE A 278 5.57 5.10 10.34
C PHE A 278 4.71 5.96 9.41
N GLU A 279 3.40 5.91 9.63
CA GLU A 279 2.42 6.46 8.70
C GLU A 279 1.28 7.16 9.43
N ILE A 280 0.87 8.29 8.88
CA ILE A 280 -0.45 8.88 9.11
C ILE A 280 -1.40 8.24 8.08
N ARG A 281 -2.50 7.68 8.56
CA ARG A 281 -3.48 6.99 7.74
C ARG A 281 -4.80 7.72 7.74
N THR A 282 -5.42 7.82 6.59
CA THR A 282 -6.75 8.42 6.43
C THR A 282 -7.67 7.45 5.70
N GLU A 283 -8.93 7.42 6.12
CA GLU A 283 -10.01 6.74 5.40
C GLU A 283 -11.24 7.64 5.37
N ALA A 284 -11.84 7.82 4.20
CA ALA A 284 -13.12 8.49 4.01
C ALA A 284 -14.00 7.65 3.08
N GLN A 285 -15.23 7.45 3.53
CA GLN A 285 -16.18 6.55 2.91
C GLN A 285 -17.54 7.21 2.85
N ASN A 286 -18.32 6.85 1.84
CA ASN A 286 -19.72 7.24 1.77
C ASN A 286 -20.60 6.02 1.45
N LYS A 287 -21.83 6.05 1.94
CA LYS A 287 -22.79 4.97 1.70
C LYS A 287 -23.19 4.94 0.23
N ASN A 288 -23.04 3.78 -0.39
CA ASN A 288 -23.54 3.53 -1.72
C ASN A 288 -25.07 3.46 -1.75
N PHE A 289 -25.64 3.23 -2.92
CA PHE A 289 -27.09 3.11 -3.11
C PHE A 289 -27.73 2.03 -2.21
N TRP A 290 -27.03 0.94 -1.90
CA TRP A 290 -27.51 -0.12 -1.00
C TRP A 290 -27.21 0.12 0.48
N GLY A 291 -26.64 1.27 0.83
CA GLY A 291 -26.38 1.65 2.23
C GLY A 291 -25.09 1.05 2.82
N LYS A 292 -24.26 0.40 2.02
CA LYS A 292 -22.94 -0.11 2.42
C LYS A 292 -21.89 0.98 2.33
N TRP A 293 -20.91 0.94 3.22
CA TRP A 293 -19.79 1.88 3.20
C TRP A 293 -18.79 1.48 2.11
N VAL A 294 -18.45 2.41 1.23
CA VAL A 294 -17.49 2.19 0.14
C VAL A 294 -16.53 3.38 0.02
N PHE A 295 -15.37 3.14 -0.60
CA PHE A 295 -14.52 4.21 -1.08
C PHE A 295 -15.08 4.73 -2.41
N ASN A 296 -15.62 5.94 -2.42
CA ASN A 296 -16.25 6.56 -3.60
C ASN A 296 -15.84 8.03 -3.69
N SER A 297 -16.67 8.93 -4.24
CA SER A 297 -16.41 10.36 -4.45
C SER A 297 -16.29 11.24 -3.18
N TYR A 298 -16.36 10.69 -1.96
CA TYR A 298 -16.06 11.45 -0.73
C TYR A 298 -14.55 11.53 -0.42
N TRP A 299 -13.92 12.64 -0.82
CA TRP A 299 -12.47 12.86 -0.77
C TRP A 299 -12.13 14.13 0.02
N PRO A 300 -12.26 14.11 1.36
CA PRO A 300 -11.87 15.25 2.18
C PRO A 300 -10.36 15.51 2.07
N SER A 301 -9.96 16.78 2.23
CA SER A 301 -8.54 17.14 2.29
C SER A 301 -7.98 16.86 3.68
N LEU A 302 -6.71 16.41 3.73
CA LEU A 302 -5.95 16.30 4.96
C LEU A 302 -5.13 17.57 5.15
N ILE A 303 -5.35 18.26 6.26
CA ILE A 303 -4.59 19.43 6.65
C ILE A 303 -3.75 19.07 7.86
N ILE A 304 -2.44 19.13 7.72
CA ILE A 304 -1.50 18.91 8.81
C ILE A 304 -1.07 20.26 9.35
N GLN A 305 -1.64 20.66 10.49
CA GLN A 305 -1.42 21.98 11.08
C GLN A 305 -0.04 22.06 11.72
N ASN A 306 0.31 21.05 12.53
CA ASN A 306 1.64 20.91 13.10
C ASN A 306 1.94 19.43 13.40
N GLY A 307 3.22 19.13 13.56
CA GLY A 307 3.71 17.79 13.82
C GLY A 307 5.13 17.85 14.34
N ASN A 308 5.40 17.18 15.45
CA ASN A 308 6.74 16.89 15.92
C ASN A 308 6.80 15.41 16.31
N TRP A 309 7.98 14.80 16.15
CA TRP A 309 8.20 13.45 16.61
C TRP A 309 9.69 13.21 16.81
N SER A 310 10.03 12.29 17.70
CA SER A 310 11.38 11.78 17.91
C SER A 310 11.35 10.27 17.82
N TYR A 311 12.52 9.66 17.60
CA TYR A 311 12.62 8.22 17.60
C TYR A 311 13.91 7.74 18.25
N TYR A 312 13.80 6.61 18.93
CA TYR A 312 14.86 5.98 19.69
C TYR A 312 15.03 4.54 19.21
N TYR A 313 16.26 4.08 19.18
CA TYR A 313 16.56 2.67 18.95
C TYR A 313 17.85 2.30 19.70
N ARG A 314 18.03 1.03 19.99
CA ARG A 314 19.25 0.52 20.61
C ARG A 314 20.12 -0.16 19.58
N ARG A 315 21.44 -0.01 19.73
CA ARG A 315 22.44 -0.75 18.97
C ARG A 315 23.40 -1.46 19.91
N TYR A 316 23.97 -2.56 19.46
CA TYR A 316 25.11 -3.19 20.11
C TYR A 316 26.39 -2.41 19.81
N ASN A 317 27.24 -2.24 20.82
CA ASN A 317 28.57 -1.67 20.68
C ASN A 317 29.56 -2.78 20.27
N GLY A 318 29.89 -2.87 18.99
CA GLY A 318 30.87 -3.83 18.46
C GLY A 318 30.29 -4.86 17.49
N GLY A 319 31.18 -5.73 16.99
CA GLY A 319 30.93 -6.63 15.85
C GLY A 319 29.99 -7.81 16.08
N GLY A 320 29.19 -7.83 17.15
CA GLY A 320 28.31 -8.95 17.46
C GLY A 320 27.16 -8.62 18.42
N CYS A 321 26.22 -9.56 18.51
CA CYS A 321 25.02 -9.46 19.34
C CYS A 321 25.32 -9.91 20.78
N GLY A 322 24.72 -9.25 21.78
CA GLY A 322 24.94 -9.57 23.20
C GLY A 322 26.04 -8.76 23.91
N LEU A 323 26.61 -7.75 23.26
CA LEU A 323 27.51 -6.78 23.89
C LEU A 323 26.71 -5.66 24.62
N SER A 324 27.40 -4.65 25.16
CA SER A 324 26.70 -3.50 25.75
C SER A 324 25.87 -2.78 24.70
N THR A 325 24.60 -2.49 25.03
CA THR A 325 23.73 -1.70 24.17
C THR A 325 23.90 -0.22 24.48
N PHE A 326 23.90 0.63 23.46
CA PHE A 326 23.70 2.07 23.65
C PHE A 326 22.41 2.51 22.95
N THR A 327 21.68 3.39 23.62
CA THR A 327 20.50 4.04 23.04
C THR A 327 20.98 5.16 22.13
N SER A 328 20.67 5.05 20.85
CA SER A 328 20.75 6.18 19.93
C SER A 328 19.38 6.86 19.95
N GLY A 329 19.35 8.10 20.42
CA GLY A 329 18.19 8.96 20.31
C GLY A 329 18.46 10.01 19.25
N ASN A 330 17.68 9.99 18.17
CA ASN A 330 17.59 11.16 17.31
C ASN A 330 16.38 11.96 17.80
N ASN A 331 16.68 12.95 18.63
CA ASN A 331 15.75 14.05 18.81
C ASN A 331 15.79 14.87 17.53
N LEU A 332 14.95 14.50 16.55
CA LEU A 332 14.56 15.43 15.51
C LEU A 332 13.68 16.50 16.16
N VAL A 333 14.31 17.39 16.92
CA VAL A 333 13.75 18.72 17.13
C VAL A 333 13.75 19.36 15.76
N TYR A 334 12.58 19.83 15.34
CA TYR A 334 12.40 20.71 14.20
C TYR A 334 13.68 21.46 13.83
N SER A 335 14.27 21.06 12.72
CA SER A 335 15.09 21.95 11.95
C SER A 335 14.34 22.11 10.65
N SER A 336 14.04 23.34 10.28
CA SER A 336 13.59 23.74 8.95
C SER A 336 14.55 23.32 7.82
N SER A 337 15.60 22.56 8.12
CA SER A 337 16.35 21.81 7.12
C SER A 337 15.56 20.53 6.81
N PRO A 338 14.83 20.47 5.69
CA PRO A 338 14.19 19.24 5.25
C PRO A 338 15.19 18.10 5.34
N HIS A 339 14.78 16.98 5.93
CA HIS A 339 15.47 15.75 5.60
C HIS A 339 15.26 15.55 4.10
N PRO A 340 16.30 15.41 3.24
CA PRO A 340 16.14 15.34 1.79
C PRO A 340 15.29 14.14 1.29
N TRP A 341 14.75 13.33 2.19
CA TRP A 341 14.08 12.06 1.90
C TRP A 341 12.59 12.07 2.26
N TYR A 342 12.14 12.99 3.11
CA TYR A 342 10.75 13.08 3.53
C TYR A 342 10.31 14.54 3.56
N PRO A 343 9.18 14.89 2.94
CA PRO A 343 8.70 16.25 2.94
C PRO A 343 8.45 16.73 4.37
N VAL A 344 8.62 18.03 4.56
CA VAL A 344 8.22 18.68 5.80
C VAL A 344 6.71 18.49 5.96
N ILE A 345 6.30 17.82 7.05
CA ILE A 345 4.90 17.43 7.28
C ILE A 345 4.10 18.59 7.91
N THR A 346 4.74 19.68 8.35
CA THR A 346 4.07 20.84 8.97
C THR A 346 3.47 21.79 7.94
N ASN A 347 2.25 22.29 8.20
CA ASN A 347 1.46 23.12 7.29
C ASN A 347 1.22 22.50 5.89
N ARG A 348 1.14 21.18 5.83
CA ARG A 348 0.87 20.45 4.58
C ARG A 348 -0.64 20.35 4.34
N ASN A 349 -1.07 20.70 3.14
CA ASN A 349 -2.43 20.46 2.68
C ASN A 349 -2.40 19.41 1.57
N VAL A 350 -2.91 18.23 1.86
CA VAL A 350 -3.06 17.16 0.88
C VAL A 350 -4.48 17.23 0.32
N GLY A 351 -4.57 17.53 -0.97
CA GLY A 351 -5.84 17.66 -1.67
C GLY A 351 -6.50 16.31 -1.87
N GLY A 352 -7.69 16.14 -1.27
CA GLY A 352 -8.63 15.04 -1.50
C GLY A 352 -8.04 13.63 -1.37
N THR A 353 -8.30 12.95 -0.25
CA THR A 353 -7.96 11.54 -0.09
C THR A 353 -9.15 10.77 0.46
N ASN A 354 -9.47 9.62 -0.12
CA ASN A 354 -10.42 8.65 0.43
C ASN A 354 -9.72 7.52 1.18
N LYS A 355 -8.46 7.22 0.83
CA LYS A 355 -7.60 6.26 1.52
C LYS A 355 -6.14 6.65 1.35
N GLY A 356 -5.57 7.30 2.36
CA GLY A 356 -4.24 7.91 2.30
C GLY A 356 -3.24 7.25 3.25
N PHE A 357 -1.99 7.19 2.79
CA PHE A 357 -0.85 6.66 3.55
C PHE A 357 0.31 7.67 3.47
N PHE A 358 0.48 8.46 4.52
CA PHE A 358 1.48 9.53 4.56
C PHE A 358 2.65 9.12 5.45
N ARG A 359 3.79 8.86 4.82
CA ARG A 359 4.98 8.32 5.50
C ARG A 359 5.75 9.40 6.23
N CYS A 360 6.22 9.07 7.43
CA CYS A 360 6.99 9.92 8.31
C CYS A 360 8.34 9.25 8.63
N VAL A 361 9.42 10.01 8.83
CA VAL A 361 10.70 9.46 9.33
C VAL A 361 10.49 8.82 10.70
N PRO A 362 10.97 7.61 11.04
CA PRO A 362 12.00 6.86 10.34
C PRO A 362 11.45 5.75 9.44
N HIS A 363 10.35 5.96 8.71
CA HIS A 363 9.88 4.99 7.70
C HIS A 363 11.04 4.55 6.79
N GLY A 364 11.03 3.30 6.32
CA GLY A 364 12.02 2.75 5.38
C GLY A 364 12.96 1.72 6.02
N VAL A 365 14.02 1.39 5.30
CA VAL A 365 15.02 0.39 5.71
C VAL A 365 16.28 1.08 6.21
N TRP A 366 16.70 0.73 7.42
CA TRP A 366 17.85 1.32 8.09
C TRP A 366 18.95 0.30 8.27
N SER A 367 20.19 0.72 8.05
CA SER A 367 21.39 -0.06 8.37
C SER A 367 22.00 0.44 9.67
N ALA A 368 22.46 -0.49 10.51
CA ALA A 368 23.35 -0.17 11.62
C ALA A 368 24.72 0.19 11.04
N SER A 369 24.92 1.49 10.81
CA SER A 369 26.00 2.15 10.04
C SER A 369 27.46 1.94 10.48
N PHE A 370 27.80 0.87 11.20
CA PHE A 370 29.17 0.51 11.58
C PHE A 370 29.42 -0.94 11.18
N ASN A 371 30.62 -1.26 10.68
CA ASN A 371 30.92 -2.63 10.28
C ASN A 371 31.75 -3.36 11.36
N PRO A 372 31.22 -4.42 12.00
CA PRO A 372 29.81 -4.84 12.07
C PRO A 372 29.07 -4.13 13.21
N GLY A 373 27.82 -3.76 12.97
CA GLY A 373 26.95 -3.07 13.90
C GLY A 373 25.56 -3.67 13.78
N TYR A 374 24.86 -3.79 14.90
CA TYR A 374 23.56 -4.44 14.96
C TYR A 374 22.58 -3.60 15.76
N PHE A 375 21.34 -3.50 15.29
CA PHE A 375 20.21 -3.08 16.09
C PHE A 375 19.95 -4.11 17.18
N ALA A 376 19.68 -3.62 18.39
CA ALA A 376 19.31 -4.40 19.57
C ALA A 376 17.83 -4.16 19.95
N SER A 377 17.17 -3.19 19.31
CA SER A 377 15.74 -2.95 19.44
C SER A 377 15.15 -2.39 18.15
N GLY A 378 13.83 -2.49 18.02
CA GLY A 378 13.07 -1.72 17.04
C GLY A 378 13.10 -0.21 17.33
N PHE A 379 12.54 0.59 16.41
CA PHE A 379 12.32 2.01 16.62
C PHE A 379 11.15 2.22 17.59
N ASP A 380 11.37 3.04 18.61
CA ASP A 380 10.35 3.61 19.47
C ASP A 380 10.13 5.06 19.04
N VAL A 381 8.94 5.39 18.56
CA VAL A 381 8.61 6.70 17.98
C VAL A 381 7.64 7.43 18.88
N HIS A 382 8.02 8.61 19.34
CA HIS A 382 7.23 9.49 20.19
C HIS A 382 6.78 10.65 19.34
N TYR A 383 5.50 11.04 19.39
CA TYR A 383 4.99 12.05 18.47
C TYR A 383 3.91 12.93 19.08
N ASN A 384 3.78 14.14 18.53
CA ASN A 384 2.66 15.04 18.75
C ASN A 384 2.26 15.68 17.41
N PHE A 385 1.05 15.40 16.96
CA PHE A 385 0.50 15.97 15.73
C PHE A 385 -0.87 16.60 15.95
N ASN A 386 -1.12 17.69 15.22
CA ASN A 386 -2.44 18.28 15.04
C ASN A 386 -2.83 18.26 13.55
N PHE A 387 -4.00 17.70 13.29
CA PHE A 387 -4.54 17.51 11.95
C PHE A 387 -5.98 18.02 11.85
N SER A 388 -6.42 18.28 10.63
CA SER A 388 -7.83 18.38 10.25
C SER A 388 -8.12 17.45 9.09
N TYR A 389 -9.18 16.66 9.18
CA TYR A 389 -9.60 15.73 8.13
C TYR A 389 -11.12 15.51 8.21
N GLY A 390 -11.80 15.61 7.06
CA GLY A 390 -13.26 15.45 7.01
C GLY A 390 -14.02 16.43 7.90
N GLY A 391 -13.49 17.64 8.12
CA GLY A 391 -14.09 18.66 8.99
C GLY A 391 -13.85 18.46 10.50
N LYS A 392 -13.16 17.38 10.91
CA LYS A 392 -12.79 17.12 12.30
C LYS A 392 -11.32 17.40 12.55
N ASN A 393 -11.03 18.02 13.69
CA ASN A 393 -9.67 18.19 14.18
C ASN A 393 -9.25 16.99 15.05
N TYR A 394 -8.00 16.57 14.90
CA TYR A 394 -7.41 15.46 15.63
C TYR A 394 -6.12 15.92 16.26
N ASN A 395 -5.94 15.57 17.54
CA ASN A 395 -4.68 15.74 18.26
C ASN A 395 -4.22 14.36 18.71
N TYR A 396 -3.03 13.95 18.29
CA TYR A 396 -2.43 12.69 18.68
C TYR A 396 -1.12 12.95 19.40
N THR A 397 -0.99 12.38 20.59
CA THR A 397 0.25 12.34 21.36
C THR A 397 0.53 10.90 21.78
N PHE A 398 1.76 10.42 21.59
CA PHE A 398 2.24 9.11 22.04
C PHE A 398 3.62 9.22 22.66
#